data_AF-A0A9P6CQV7-F1
#
_entry.id   AF-A0A9P6CQV7-F1
#
_cell.length_a   1.000
_cell.length_b   1.000
_cell.length_c   1.000
_cell.angle_alpha   90.00
_cell.angle_beta   90.00
_cell.angle_gamma   90.00
#
_symmetry.space_group_name_H-M   'P 1'
#
loop_
_entity.id
_entity.type
_entity.pdbx_description
1 polymer ?
#
loop_
_entity_poly.entity_id
_entity_poly.type
_entity_poly.pdbx_seq_one_letter_code
_entity_poly.pdbx_strand_id
1 'polypeptide(L)'
;MYYEHTEVTKDGITRSTSPTRPHQVGVYFEQLRGEIIQILGNENLYQDRIQKLESELSVYKRAYADVDSERRRFEILKQEAEKQKEDLENQLKGHRIITLLDGDGAIFSSDLIAQGQAGGHAAARMLSDSILQHLTLAYGTNQYQLWVYVFFNKRGLMDTFGRVGDIQAKMKFDDFIVGFNQAAERFLMVDVGSAKEAADAKIKVHLEDDIRLPQTYKVIFGGCHDNGYVTNLRSQITAGFKHKLILLRSYTEIAAGIADLELPVLTIPNLFLAQKLGTPPNVSLGFGFTTTSPRVGPIQNTGPVSVPLVLSEKDQGPGAVSEPTVEPEFTTTPPRPPILPSYSSAVQSAQKRPPTPDLDSSGSTVSDTSDDIFDHRPTPTSTRSRYVNPKIVSIDAVAAINLKS
;
A
#
# COMPACT_ATOMS: atom_id res chain seq x y z
N MET A 1 -42.99 2.28 -93.37
CA MET A 1 -42.74 2.53 -94.80
C MET A 1 -42.16 1.27 -95.41
N TYR A 2 -43.01 0.32 -95.78
CA TYR A 2 -42.69 -0.66 -96.82
C TYR A 2 -43.96 -0.83 -97.63
N TYR A 3 -43.91 -0.28 -98.84
CA TYR A 3 -44.86 -0.51 -99.92
C TYR A 3 -44.68 -1.95 -100.39
N GLU A 4 -45.77 -2.65 -100.66
CA GLU A 4 -45.74 -3.67 -101.69
C GLU A 4 -46.91 -3.46 -102.64
N HIS A 5 -46.52 -3.26 -103.90
CA HIS A 5 -47.38 -3.00 -105.03
C HIS A 5 -48.14 -4.27 -105.42
N THR A 6 -49.38 -4.04 -105.82
CA THR A 6 -50.30 -4.93 -106.52
C THR A 6 -49.69 -5.65 -107.73
N GLU A 7 -50.06 -6.91 -107.92
CA GLU A 7 -50.49 -7.35 -109.25
C GLU A 7 -51.64 -8.37 -109.15
N VAL A 8 -52.73 -8.04 -109.83
CA VAL A 8 -53.92 -8.86 -110.00
C VAL A 8 -53.71 -9.71 -111.24
N THR A 9 -53.86 -11.03 -111.13
CA THR A 9 -54.40 -11.81 -112.25
C THR A 9 -55.35 -12.89 -111.73
N LYS A 10 -56.49 -12.93 -112.39
CA LYS A 10 -57.59 -13.87 -112.25
C LYS A 10 -57.10 -15.27 -112.57
N ASP A 11 -57.39 -16.23 -111.69
CA ASP A 11 -58.34 -17.29 -111.96
C ASP A 11 -58.30 -18.29 -110.80
N GLY A 12 -59.48 -18.51 -110.22
CA GLY A 12 -59.65 -19.28 -109.00
C GLY A 12 -59.49 -20.78 -109.24
N ILE A 13 -58.54 -21.39 -108.52
CA ILE A 13 -58.61 -22.78 -108.05
C ILE A 13 -57.97 -22.81 -106.66
N THR A 14 -58.77 -22.56 -105.62
CA THR A 14 -58.34 -22.78 -104.23
C THR A 14 -58.34 -24.27 -103.93
N ARG A 15 -57.16 -24.91 -104.08
CA ARG A 15 -56.90 -26.22 -103.48
C ARG A 15 -56.90 -26.06 -101.96
N SER A 16 -57.86 -26.72 -101.31
CA SER A 16 -57.85 -26.99 -99.88
C SER A 16 -56.60 -27.81 -99.54
N THR A 17 -55.57 -27.17 -98.99
CA THR A 17 -54.46 -27.85 -98.32
C THR A 17 -54.92 -28.21 -96.92
N SER A 18 -55.20 -29.49 -96.71
CA SER A 18 -55.39 -30.07 -95.39
C SER A 18 -54.20 -29.74 -94.48
N PRO A 19 -54.42 -29.47 -93.18
CA PRO A 19 -53.33 -29.28 -92.25
C PRO A 19 -52.64 -30.63 -92.04
N THR A 20 -51.39 -30.75 -92.49
CA THR A 20 -50.54 -31.91 -92.22
C THR A 20 -50.41 -32.05 -90.70
N ARG A 21 -51.02 -33.10 -90.13
CA ARG A 21 -50.87 -33.41 -88.71
C ARG A 21 -49.37 -33.57 -88.41
N PRO A 22 -48.81 -32.89 -87.40
CA PRO A 22 -47.41 -33.07 -87.06
C PRO A 22 -47.13 -34.54 -86.79
N HIS A 23 -46.09 -35.10 -87.42
CA HIS A 23 -45.69 -36.48 -87.19
C HIS A 23 -45.40 -36.67 -85.70
N GLN A 24 -46.13 -37.58 -85.05
CA GLN A 24 -46.10 -37.83 -83.61
C GLN A 24 -44.67 -38.12 -83.10
N VAL A 25 -43.86 -38.79 -83.92
CA VAL A 25 -42.43 -39.07 -83.65
C VAL A 25 -41.59 -37.79 -83.58
N GLY A 26 -41.88 -36.77 -84.39
CA GLY A 26 -41.15 -35.49 -84.37
C GLY A 26 -41.40 -34.67 -83.11
N VAL A 27 -42.61 -34.75 -82.54
CA VAL A 27 -42.95 -34.09 -81.27
C VAL A 27 -42.18 -34.70 -80.10
N TYR A 28 -42.05 -36.04 -80.06
CA TYR A 28 -41.23 -36.72 -79.05
C TYR A 28 -39.73 -36.39 -79.18
N PHE A 29 -39.22 -36.23 -80.41
CA PHE A 29 -37.83 -35.84 -80.64
C PHE A 29 -37.52 -34.42 -80.17
N GLU A 30 -38.39 -33.45 -80.44
CA GLU A 30 -38.23 -32.07 -79.94
C GLU A 30 -38.39 -31.99 -78.42
N GLN A 31 -39.27 -32.81 -77.83
CA GLN A 31 -39.37 -32.92 -76.37
C GLN A 31 -38.08 -33.49 -75.76
N LEU A 32 -37.56 -34.60 -76.28
CA LEU A 32 -36.27 -35.18 -75.85
C LEU A 32 -35.11 -34.20 -76.03
N ARG A 33 -35.09 -33.47 -77.14
CA ARG A 33 -34.10 -32.42 -77.38
C ARG A 33 -34.20 -31.30 -76.35
N GLY A 34 -35.42 -30.86 -76.01
CA GLY A 34 -35.67 -29.88 -74.96
C GLY A 34 -35.22 -30.36 -73.58
N GLU A 35 -35.52 -31.61 -73.23
CA GLU A 35 -35.08 -32.25 -71.98
C GLU A 35 -33.55 -32.37 -71.91
N ILE A 36 -32.88 -32.75 -73.00
CA ILE A 36 -31.41 -32.81 -73.07
C ILE A 36 -30.79 -31.43 -72.87
N ILE A 37 -31.32 -30.40 -73.52
CA ILE A 37 -30.85 -29.01 -73.35
C ILE A 37 -31.04 -28.55 -71.90
N GLN A 38 -32.18 -28.89 -71.29
CA GLN A 38 -32.47 -28.57 -69.89
C GLN A 38 -31.52 -29.29 -68.93
N ILE A 39 -31.23 -30.58 -69.15
CA ILE A 39 -30.28 -31.36 -68.35
C ILE A 39 -28.88 -30.74 -68.43
N LEU A 40 -28.41 -30.40 -69.63
CA LEU A 40 -27.10 -29.75 -69.82
C LEU A 40 -27.03 -28.36 -69.17
N GLY A 41 -28.12 -27.59 -69.23
CA GLY A 41 -28.24 -26.30 -68.55
C GLY A 41 -28.21 -26.44 -67.02
N ASN A 42 -28.91 -27.45 -66.49
CA ASN A 42 -28.90 -27.77 -65.07
C ASN A 42 -27.52 -28.25 -64.60
N GLU A 43 -26.81 -29.04 -65.40
CA GLU A 43 -25.47 -29.53 -65.07
C GLU A 43 -24.48 -28.37 -64.90
N ASN A 44 -24.47 -27.40 -65.82
CA ASN A 44 -23.65 -26.19 -65.68
C ASN A 44 -24.03 -25.38 -64.42
N LEU A 45 -25.33 -25.22 -64.15
CA LEU A 45 -25.83 -24.56 -62.94
C LEU A 45 -25.37 -25.25 -61.65
N TYR A 46 -25.39 -26.59 -61.62
CA TYR A 46 -24.92 -27.35 -60.47
C TYR A 46 -23.40 -27.24 -60.30
N GLN A 47 -22.63 -27.27 -61.39
CA GLN A 47 -21.18 -27.07 -61.36
C GLN A 47 -20.81 -25.69 -60.79
N ASP A 48 -21.46 -24.63 -61.25
CA ASP A 48 -21.26 -23.27 -60.72
C ASP A 48 -21.61 -23.17 -59.23
N ARG A 49 -22.71 -23.83 -58.83
CA ARG A 49 -23.12 -23.85 -57.42
C ARG A 49 -22.12 -24.61 -56.54
N ILE A 50 -21.60 -25.73 -57.03
CA ILE A 50 -20.58 -26.53 -56.33
C ILE A 50 -19.31 -25.69 -56.15
N GLN A 51 -18.80 -25.07 -57.22
CA GLN A 51 -17.62 -24.20 -57.13
C GLN A 51 -17.80 -23.05 -56.14
N LYS A 52 -18.98 -22.41 -56.16
CA LYS A 52 -19.30 -21.34 -55.21
C LYS A 52 -19.29 -21.86 -53.77
N LEU A 53 -19.94 -22.99 -53.50
CA LEU A 53 -19.98 -23.59 -52.17
C LEU A 53 -18.59 -24.01 -51.69
N GLU A 54 -17.76 -24.59 -52.56
CA GLU A 54 -16.37 -24.95 -52.23
C GLU A 54 -15.54 -23.73 -51.87
N SER A 55 -15.71 -22.62 -52.61
CA SER A 55 -15.04 -21.35 -52.31
C SER A 55 -15.48 -20.79 -50.95
N GLU A 56 -16.79 -20.76 -50.65
CA GLU A 56 -17.33 -20.30 -49.37
C GLU A 56 -16.84 -21.17 -48.22
N LEU A 57 -16.81 -22.50 -48.40
CA LEU A 57 -16.31 -23.46 -47.41
C LEU A 57 -14.82 -23.24 -47.15
N SER A 58 -14.03 -22.92 -48.17
CA SER A 58 -12.60 -22.60 -48.01
C SER A 58 -12.37 -21.35 -47.15
N VAL A 59 -13.17 -20.29 -47.36
CA VAL A 59 -13.13 -19.07 -46.56
C VAL A 59 -13.55 -19.36 -45.12
N TYR A 60 -14.63 -20.11 -44.94
CA TYR A 60 -15.13 -20.45 -43.61
C TYR A 60 -14.13 -21.30 -42.81
N LYS A 61 -13.47 -22.26 -43.46
CA LYS A 61 -12.40 -23.06 -42.85
C LYS A 61 -11.24 -22.19 -42.37
N ARG A 62 -10.83 -21.21 -43.17
CA ARG A 62 -9.75 -20.28 -42.80
C ARG A 62 -10.16 -19.42 -41.61
N ALA A 63 -11.33 -18.80 -41.67
CA ALA A 63 -11.85 -17.98 -40.57
C ALA A 63 -11.97 -18.78 -39.27
N TYR A 64 -12.44 -20.03 -39.34
CA TYR A 64 -12.53 -20.91 -38.18
C TYR A 64 -11.16 -21.25 -37.60
N ALA A 65 -10.16 -21.53 -38.45
CA ALA A 65 -8.80 -21.80 -38.01
C ALA A 65 -8.15 -20.57 -37.34
N ASP A 66 -8.38 -19.38 -37.88
CA ASP A 66 -7.87 -18.13 -37.31
C ASP A 66 -8.50 -17.89 -35.92
N VAL A 67 -9.82 -17.99 -35.79
CA VAL A 67 -10.53 -17.86 -34.50
C VAL A 67 -10.07 -18.91 -33.49
N ASP A 68 -9.86 -20.16 -33.90
CA ASP A 68 -9.37 -21.22 -33.02
C ASP A 68 -7.92 -20.95 -32.55
N SER A 69 -7.08 -20.37 -33.42
CA SER A 69 -5.72 -19.97 -33.07
C SER A 69 -5.72 -18.79 -32.08
N GLU A 70 -6.59 -17.81 -32.27
CA GLU A 70 -6.76 -16.68 -31.35
C GLU A 70 -7.31 -17.15 -30.00
N ARG A 71 -8.30 -18.05 -30.01
CA ARG A 71 -8.84 -18.65 -28.78
C ARG A 71 -7.77 -19.36 -27.99
N ARG A 72 -6.93 -20.17 -28.66
CA ARG A 72 -5.80 -20.86 -28.01
C ARG A 72 -4.78 -19.88 -27.43
N ARG A 73 -4.44 -18.83 -28.19
CA ARG A 73 -3.53 -17.78 -27.72
C ARG A 73 -4.09 -17.04 -26.50
N PHE A 74 -5.37 -16.71 -26.53
CA PHE A 74 -6.04 -16.04 -25.43
C PHE A 74 -6.10 -16.92 -24.18
N GLU A 75 -6.37 -18.22 -24.33
CA GLU A 75 -6.36 -19.16 -23.21
C GLU A 75 -4.98 -19.25 -22.54
N ILE A 76 -3.90 -19.30 -23.33
CA ILE A 76 -2.53 -19.30 -22.81
C ILE A 76 -2.23 -18.00 -22.06
N LEU A 77 -2.58 -16.84 -22.64
CA LEU A 77 -2.37 -15.54 -21.99
C LEU A 77 -3.17 -15.41 -20.70
N LYS A 78 -4.41 -15.91 -20.68
CA LYS A 78 -5.25 -15.93 -19.49
C LYS A 78 -4.62 -16.80 -18.40
N GLN A 79 -4.15 -18.00 -18.73
CA GLN A 79 -3.48 -18.89 -17.77
C GLN A 79 -2.21 -18.26 -17.21
N GLU A 80 -1.39 -17.62 -18.04
CA GLU A 80 -0.18 -16.92 -17.60
C GLU A 80 -0.53 -15.74 -16.67
N ALA A 81 -1.55 -14.95 -17.02
CA ALA A 81 -2.02 -13.85 -16.17
C ALA A 81 -2.58 -14.35 -14.83
N GLU A 82 -3.34 -15.45 -14.82
CA GLU A 82 -3.86 -16.08 -13.60
C GLU A 82 -2.72 -16.59 -12.71
N LYS A 83 -1.71 -17.23 -13.29
CA LYS A 83 -0.51 -17.67 -12.58
C LYS A 83 0.27 -16.49 -11.99
N GLN A 84 0.51 -15.44 -12.77
CA GLN A 84 1.20 -14.23 -12.29
C GLN A 84 0.42 -13.56 -11.15
N LYS A 85 -0.91 -13.53 -11.24
CA LYS A 85 -1.77 -13.04 -10.16
C LYS A 85 -1.61 -13.90 -8.90
N GLU A 86 -1.66 -15.21 -9.03
CA GLU A 86 -1.48 -16.13 -7.90
C GLU A 86 -0.08 -15.97 -7.27
N ASP A 87 0.96 -15.84 -8.08
CA ASP A 87 2.33 -15.62 -7.61
C ASP A 87 2.47 -14.29 -6.84
N LEU A 88 1.85 -13.21 -7.34
CA LEU A 88 1.81 -11.92 -6.65
C LEU A 88 1.01 -11.98 -5.35
N GLU A 89 -0.15 -12.63 -5.34
CA GLU A 89 -0.97 -12.85 -4.15
C GLU A 89 -0.20 -13.70 -3.12
N ASN A 90 0.55 -14.70 -3.59
CA ASN A 90 1.42 -15.53 -2.77
C ASN A 90 2.59 -14.73 -2.18
N GLN A 91 3.16 -13.78 -2.91
CA GLN A 91 4.20 -12.88 -2.41
C GLN A 91 3.66 -11.86 -1.40
N LEU A 92 2.40 -11.44 -1.54
CA LEU A 92 1.70 -10.63 -0.53
C LEU A 92 1.19 -11.45 0.67
N LYS A 93 1.49 -12.75 0.76
CA LYS A 93 1.03 -13.57 1.89
C LYS A 93 1.59 -13.05 3.21
N GLY A 94 0.66 -12.70 4.09
CA GLY A 94 0.91 -12.33 5.46
C GLY A 94 0.39 -10.93 5.79
N HIS A 95 -0.10 -10.79 7.01
CA HIS A 95 -0.62 -9.53 7.51
C HIS A 95 0.52 -8.77 8.17
N ARG A 96 0.98 -7.68 7.54
CA ARG A 96 2.03 -6.83 8.11
C ARG A 96 1.48 -6.01 9.27
N ILE A 97 2.15 -6.12 10.40
CA ILE A 97 1.83 -5.41 11.65
C ILE A 97 3.02 -4.50 11.98
N ILE A 98 2.75 -3.20 12.07
CA ILE A 98 3.75 -2.21 12.46
C ILE A 98 3.46 -1.78 13.90
N THR A 99 4.46 -1.86 14.77
CA THR A 99 4.37 -1.37 16.14
C THR A 99 5.30 -0.18 16.31
N LEU A 100 4.75 0.97 16.67
CA LEU A 100 5.50 2.22 16.89
C LEU A 100 5.39 2.59 18.36
N LEU A 101 6.51 2.57 19.08
CA LEU A 101 6.58 2.92 20.50
C LEU A 101 7.35 4.21 20.69
N ASP A 102 6.75 5.12 21.45
CA ASP A 102 7.43 6.29 21.99
C ASP A 102 8.15 5.85 23.27
N GLY A 103 9.43 5.51 23.16
CA GLY A 103 10.20 4.95 24.28
C GLY A 103 10.48 5.95 25.40
N ASP A 104 10.27 7.25 25.18
CA ASP A 104 10.38 8.27 26.25
C ASP A 104 9.12 8.32 27.14
N GLY A 105 7.99 7.79 26.66
CA GLY A 105 6.76 7.64 27.46
C GLY A 105 6.06 6.28 27.37
N ALA A 106 6.74 5.27 26.85
CA ALA A 106 6.41 3.86 26.96
C ALA A 106 7.64 3.13 27.50
N ILE A 107 8.03 3.49 28.72
CA ILE A 107 9.25 3.01 29.36
C ILE A 107 9.01 1.59 29.87
N PHE A 108 9.85 0.65 29.46
CA PHE A 108 9.81 -0.74 29.93
C PHE A 108 10.00 -0.82 31.45
N SER A 109 9.43 -1.84 32.09
CA SER A 109 9.48 -1.99 33.54
C SER A 109 10.93 -2.10 34.04
N SER A 110 11.19 -1.52 35.21
CA SER A 110 12.52 -1.53 35.84
C SER A 110 13.05 -2.96 36.01
N ASP A 111 12.17 -3.90 36.39
CA ASP A 111 12.52 -5.31 36.55
C ASP A 111 13.05 -5.96 35.27
N LEU A 112 12.49 -5.60 34.12
CA LEU A 112 12.98 -6.06 32.81
C LEU A 112 14.30 -5.37 32.46
N ILE A 113 14.40 -4.06 32.65
CA ILE A 113 15.64 -3.33 32.31
C ILE A 113 16.82 -3.78 33.18
N ALA A 114 16.61 -4.01 34.47
CA ALA A 114 17.63 -4.46 35.41
C ALA A 114 18.22 -5.84 35.07
N GLN A 115 17.52 -6.65 34.28
CA GLN A 115 18.03 -7.94 33.78
C GLN A 115 18.96 -7.80 32.57
N GLY A 116 19.17 -6.57 32.06
CA GLY A 116 20.01 -6.31 30.89
C GLY A 116 19.55 -7.10 29.67
N GLN A 117 20.47 -7.80 29.01
CA GLN A 117 20.21 -8.51 27.76
C GLN A 117 19.09 -9.56 27.88
N ALA A 118 19.04 -10.32 28.98
CA ALA A 118 17.97 -11.30 29.20
C ALA A 118 16.60 -10.62 29.32
N GLY A 119 16.56 -9.46 29.99
CA GLY A 119 15.35 -8.65 30.12
C GLY A 119 14.89 -8.05 28.80
N GLY A 120 15.82 -7.62 27.94
CA GLY A 120 15.51 -7.15 26.58
C GLY A 120 14.84 -8.24 25.74
N HIS A 121 15.37 -9.47 25.78
CA HIS A 121 14.75 -10.62 25.12
C HIS A 121 13.37 -10.94 25.69
N ALA A 122 13.22 -10.91 27.02
CA ALA A 122 11.96 -11.16 27.69
C ALA A 122 10.90 -10.10 27.31
N ALA A 123 11.26 -8.82 27.30
CA ALA A 123 10.38 -7.73 26.90
C ALA A 123 9.92 -7.86 25.45
N ALA A 124 10.84 -8.15 24.53
CA ALA A 124 10.53 -8.37 23.11
C ALA A 124 9.55 -9.54 22.93
N ARG A 125 9.79 -10.66 23.63
CA ARG A 125 8.90 -11.83 23.62
C ARG A 125 7.52 -11.53 24.20
N MET A 126 7.45 -10.87 25.36
CA MET A 126 6.19 -10.45 25.96
C MET A 126 5.37 -9.58 25.01
N LEU A 127 6.03 -8.64 24.32
CA LEU A 127 5.42 -7.77 23.33
C LEU A 127 4.91 -8.57 22.12
N SER A 128 5.74 -9.42 21.53
CA SER A 128 5.34 -10.24 20.37
C SER A 128 4.20 -11.17 20.69
N ASP A 129 4.30 -11.94 21.77
CA ASP A 129 3.34 -12.97 22.14
C ASP A 129 1.97 -12.33 22.43
N SER A 130 1.97 -11.22 23.16
CA SER A 130 0.73 -10.50 23.50
C SER A 130 0.06 -9.85 22.27
N ILE A 131 0.84 -9.25 21.36
CA ILE A 131 0.29 -8.67 20.12
C ILE A 131 -0.30 -9.77 19.25
N LEU A 132 0.45 -10.86 19.02
CA LEU A 132 0.01 -11.96 18.16
C LEU A 132 -1.22 -12.68 18.75
N GLN A 133 -1.24 -12.88 20.06
CA GLN A 133 -2.41 -13.43 20.76
C GLN A 133 -3.62 -12.52 20.59
N HIS A 134 -3.47 -11.21 20.82
CA HIS A 134 -4.56 -10.25 20.66
C HIS A 134 -5.10 -10.24 19.23
N LEU A 135 -4.22 -10.22 18.23
CA LEU A 135 -4.62 -10.26 16.82
C LEU A 135 -5.33 -11.57 16.45
N THR A 136 -4.85 -12.70 16.97
CA THR A 136 -5.47 -14.00 16.73
C THR A 136 -6.87 -14.08 17.32
N LEU A 137 -7.06 -13.56 18.54
CA LEU A 137 -8.37 -13.54 19.20
C LEU A 137 -9.36 -12.57 18.53
N ALA A 138 -8.90 -11.38 18.15
CA ALA A 138 -9.77 -10.34 17.59
C ALA A 138 -10.05 -10.49 16.08
N TYR A 139 -9.10 -11.07 15.33
CA TYR A 139 -9.13 -11.09 13.86
C TYR A 139 -8.87 -12.47 13.24
N GLY A 140 -8.74 -13.51 14.06
CA GLY A 140 -8.54 -14.89 13.62
C GLY A 140 -7.08 -15.25 13.35
N THR A 141 -6.87 -16.55 13.12
CA THR A 141 -5.55 -17.13 12.85
C THR A 141 -5.07 -16.75 11.46
N ASN A 142 -4.08 -15.88 11.40
CA ASN A 142 -3.45 -15.46 10.16
C ASN A 142 -1.92 -15.50 10.29
N GLN A 143 -1.21 -15.46 9.16
CA GLN A 143 0.24 -15.29 9.15
C GLN A 143 0.57 -13.81 9.44
N TYR A 144 0.66 -13.44 10.70
CA TYR A 144 1.07 -12.10 11.12
C TYR A 144 2.59 -11.94 11.05
N GLN A 145 3.05 -10.86 10.43
CA GLN A 145 4.45 -10.48 10.39
C GLN A 145 4.61 -9.18 11.18
N LEU A 146 5.46 -9.19 12.21
CA LEU A 146 5.55 -8.09 13.18
C LEU A 146 6.85 -7.31 13.01
N TRP A 147 6.75 -6.00 12.88
CA TRP A 147 7.84 -5.04 12.97
C TRP A 147 7.63 -4.18 14.20
N VAL A 148 8.69 -3.93 14.97
CA VAL A 148 8.64 -3.10 16.17
C VAL A 148 9.72 -2.04 16.08
N TYR A 149 9.31 -0.79 16.17
CA TYR A 149 10.19 0.37 16.24
C TYR A 149 9.95 1.10 17.57
N VAL A 150 11.01 1.25 18.35
CA VAL A 150 11.02 2.01 19.59
C VAL A 150 11.99 3.17 19.40
N PHE A 151 11.48 4.39 19.40
CA PHE A 151 12.29 5.60 19.29
C PHE A 151 12.38 6.27 20.65
N PHE A 152 13.58 6.62 21.09
CA PHE A 152 13.82 7.18 22.42
C PHE A 152 15.10 7.99 22.48
N ASN A 153 15.21 8.90 23.44
CA ASN A 153 16.45 9.58 23.77
C ASN A 153 17.19 8.79 24.85
N LYS A 154 18.19 8.00 24.44
CA LYS A 154 18.92 7.10 25.35
C LYS A 154 19.53 7.85 26.53
N ARG A 155 20.25 8.94 26.25
CA ARG A 155 20.94 9.72 27.30
C ARG A 155 19.93 10.32 28.29
N GLY A 156 18.85 10.92 27.78
CA GLY A 156 17.80 11.50 28.61
C GLY A 156 17.13 10.48 29.52
N LEU A 157 16.90 9.27 29.02
CA LEU A 157 16.29 8.20 29.80
C LEU A 157 17.25 7.64 30.87
N MET A 158 18.53 7.43 30.54
CA MET A 158 19.56 7.01 31.51
C MET A 158 19.77 8.04 32.64
N ASP A 159 19.77 9.34 32.31
CA ASP A 159 19.84 10.41 33.29
C ASP A 159 18.59 10.42 34.19
N THR A 160 17.43 10.09 33.63
CA THR A 160 16.16 9.96 34.37
C THR A 160 16.20 8.80 35.36
N PHE A 161 16.67 7.61 34.96
CA PHE A 161 16.87 6.48 35.89
C PHE A 161 17.81 6.86 37.06
N GLY A 162 18.89 7.59 36.77
CA GLY A 162 19.79 8.08 37.83
C GLY A 162 19.11 9.04 38.81
N ARG A 163 18.27 9.97 38.30
CA ARG A 163 17.54 10.93 39.14
C ARG A 163 16.50 10.28 40.05
N VAL A 164 15.84 9.23 39.59
CA VAL A 164 14.83 8.50 40.40
C VAL A 164 15.44 7.43 41.31
N GLY A 165 16.77 7.25 41.31
CA GLY A 165 17.47 6.26 42.13
C GLY A 165 17.45 4.84 41.58
N ASP A 166 17.01 4.63 40.33
CA ASP A 166 17.00 3.32 39.69
C ASP A 166 18.36 3.00 39.07
N ILE A 167 19.34 2.75 39.95
CA ILE A 167 20.74 2.56 39.58
C ILE A 167 20.91 1.30 38.72
N GLN A 168 20.18 0.22 39.03
CA GLN A 168 20.28 -1.03 38.28
C GLN A 168 19.77 -0.86 36.86
N ALA A 169 18.59 -0.26 36.67
CA ALA A 169 18.09 0.02 35.32
C ALA A 169 19.06 0.91 34.55
N LYS A 170 19.60 1.97 35.17
CA LYS A 170 20.61 2.84 34.53
C LYS A 170 21.83 2.06 34.05
N MET A 171 22.38 1.18 34.89
CA MET A 171 23.58 0.40 34.56
C MET A 171 23.33 -0.67 33.50
N LYS A 172 22.11 -1.21 33.43
CA LYS A 172 21.76 -2.34 32.57
C LYS A 172 21.01 -1.95 31.29
N PHE A 173 20.69 -0.67 31.12
CA PHE A 173 19.92 -0.20 29.98
C PHE A 173 20.57 -0.49 28.62
N ASP A 174 21.90 -0.37 28.54
CA ASP A 174 22.65 -0.73 27.33
C ASP A 174 22.53 -2.20 26.97
N ASP A 175 22.75 -3.08 27.95
CA ASP A 175 22.58 -4.53 27.79
C ASP A 175 21.13 -4.87 27.38
N PHE A 176 20.15 -4.16 27.97
CA PHE A 176 18.73 -4.32 27.64
C PHE A 176 18.42 -3.99 26.18
N ILE A 177 18.91 -2.86 25.67
CA ILE A 177 18.73 -2.46 24.26
C ILE A 177 19.32 -3.53 23.33
N VAL A 178 20.52 -4.03 23.63
CA VAL A 178 21.17 -5.11 22.86
C VAL A 178 20.29 -6.35 22.85
N GLY A 179 19.77 -6.75 24.01
CA GLY A 179 18.90 -7.91 24.13
C GLY A 179 17.60 -7.78 23.35
N PHE A 180 16.96 -6.61 23.40
CA PHE A 180 15.73 -6.37 22.65
C PHE A 180 15.95 -6.43 21.14
N ASN A 181 17.01 -5.80 20.63
CA ASN A 181 17.34 -5.78 19.20
C ASN A 181 17.74 -7.16 18.66
N GLN A 182 18.31 -8.02 19.50
CA GLN A 182 18.71 -9.38 19.10
C GLN A 182 17.56 -10.39 19.19
N ALA A 183 16.47 -10.05 19.87
CA ALA A 183 15.37 -10.98 20.08
C ALA A 183 14.63 -11.36 18.79
N ALA A 184 14.59 -10.46 17.80
CA ALA A 184 13.97 -10.71 16.50
C ALA A 184 14.51 -9.75 15.43
N GLU A 185 14.61 -10.22 14.18
CA GLU A 185 15.18 -9.46 13.05
C GLU A 185 14.50 -8.11 12.76
N ARG A 186 13.23 -7.95 13.17
CA ARG A 186 12.40 -6.78 12.87
C ARG A 186 12.12 -5.92 14.10
N PHE A 187 12.87 -6.12 15.18
CA PHE A 187 12.73 -5.39 16.44
C PHE A 187 13.88 -4.42 16.58
N LEU A 188 13.56 -3.14 16.70
CA LEU A 188 14.54 -2.06 16.66
C LEU A 188 14.24 -1.02 17.74
N MET A 189 15.17 -0.90 18.67
CA MET A 189 15.32 0.22 19.59
C MET A 189 16.35 1.18 19.02
N VAL A 190 15.92 2.39 18.72
CA VAL A 190 16.70 3.43 18.05
C VAL A 190 16.86 4.66 18.96
N ASP A 191 18.10 4.96 19.33
CA ASP A 191 18.45 6.22 19.98
C ASP A 191 18.38 7.37 18.96
N VAL A 192 17.48 8.32 19.20
CA VAL A 192 17.30 9.50 18.34
C VAL A 192 18.13 10.71 18.77
N GLY A 193 18.91 10.56 19.85
CA GLY A 193 19.72 11.62 20.41
C GLY A 193 18.92 12.63 21.24
N SER A 194 19.55 13.75 21.57
CA SER A 194 19.05 14.71 22.57
C SER A 194 18.17 15.84 22.02
N ALA A 195 17.84 15.81 20.73
CA ALA A 195 16.97 16.82 20.14
C ALA A 195 15.54 16.68 20.69
N LYS A 196 14.94 17.80 21.07
CA LYS A 196 13.57 17.83 21.57
C LYS A 196 12.62 17.30 20.50
N GLU A 197 11.66 16.45 20.90
CA GLU A 197 10.62 15.87 20.01
C GLU A 197 11.17 15.05 18.84
N ALA A 198 12.45 14.62 18.89
CA ALA A 198 13.06 13.82 17.84
C ALA A 198 12.40 12.44 17.69
N ALA A 199 12.02 11.82 18.81
CA ALA A 199 11.32 10.53 18.81
C ALA A 199 9.93 10.71 18.18
N ASP A 200 9.18 11.71 18.62
CA ASP A 200 7.86 12.04 18.11
C ASP A 200 7.89 12.30 16.59
N ALA A 201 8.89 13.04 16.12
CA ALA A 201 9.04 13.33 14.69
C ALA A 201 9.22 12.05 13.87
N LYS A 202 10.04 11.09 14.35
CA LYS A 202 10.20 9.79 13.69
C LYS A 202 8.90 9.00 13.70
N ILE A 203 8.23 8.93 14.85
CA ILE A 203 6.97 8.20 15.00
C ILE A 203 5.88 8.75 14.09
N LYS A 204 5.74 10.08 13.99
CA LYS A 204 4.73 10.73 13.14
C LYS A 204 4.90 10.38 11.66
N VAL A 205 6.15 10.42 11.16
CA VAL A 205 6.46 10.06 9.77
C VAL A 205 6.21 8.57 9.52
N HIS A 206 6.72 7.70 10.39
CA HIS A 206 6.49 6.25 10.26
C HIS A 206 5.01 5.90 10.31
N LEU A 207 4.23 6.53 11.20
CA LEU A 207 2.79 6.35 11.26
C LEU A 207 2.11 6.73 9.95
N GLU A 208 2.46 7.88 9.38
CA GLU A 208 1.87 8.35 8.12
C GLU A 208 2.20 7.44 6.93
N ASP A 209 3.45 7.01 6.81
CA ASP A 209 3.89 6.17 5.69
C ASP A 209 3.33 4.76 5.82
N ASP A 210 3.53 4.11 6.97
CA ASP A 210 3.22 2.69 7.15
C ASP A 210 1.71 2.42 7.12
N ILE A 211 0.87 3.34 7.62
CA ILE A 211 -0.57 3.09 7.68
C ILE A 211 -1.23 3.11 6.29
N ARG A 212 -0.68 3.90 5.37
CA ARG A 212 -1.18 4.05 3.99
C ARG A 212 -0.78 2.89 3.08
N LEU A 213 0.24 2.12 3.46
CA LEU A 213 0.66 0.95 2.73
C LEU A 213 -0.47 -0.10 2.65
N PRO A 214 -0.83 -0.59 1.45
CA PRO A 214 -1.90 -1.60 1.30
C PRO A 214 -1.66 -2.88 2.11
N GLN A 215 -0.40 -3.31 2.21
CA GLN A 215 0.01 -4.50 2.94
C GLN A 215 -0.07 -4.37 4.46
N THR A 216 -0.04 -3.14 5.00
CA THR A 216 -0.11 -2.92 6.45
C THR A 216 -1.53 -3.20 6.92
N TYR A 217 -1.67 -4.29 7.67
CA TYR A 217 -2.94 -4.75 8.22
C TYR A 217 -3.31 -3.98 9.49
N LYS A 218 -2.36 -3.84 10.41
CA LYS A 218 -2.55 -3.08 11.66
C LYS A 218 -1.32 -2.26 12.01
N VAL A 219 -1.56 -1.13 12.66
CA VAL A 219 -0.56 -0.31 13.33
C VAL A 219 -0.88 -0.32 14.82
N ILE A 220 0.04 -0.87 15.62
CA ILE A 220 0.00 -0.85 17.08
C ILE A 220 0.77 0.40 17.54
N PHE A 221 0.09 1.31 18.22
CA PHE A 221 0.62 2.63 18.56
C PHE A 221 0.82 2.79 20.07
N GLY A 222 2.07 2.89 20.52
CA GLY A 222 2.48 3.03 21.92
C GLY A 222 2.91 4.46 22.29
N GLY A 223 2.17 5.48 21.86
CA GLY A 223 2.36 6.89 22.22
C GLY A 223 1.19 7.45 23.04
N CYS A 224 0.49 6.61 23.80
CA CYS A 224 -0.81 6.95 24.41
C CYS A 224 -0.74 8.00 25.54
N HIS A 225 0.45 8.37 25.97
CA HIS A 225 0.68 9.26 27.11
C HIS A 225 0.76 10.75 26.72
N ASP A 226 0.90 11.05 25.43
CA ASP A 226 1.07 12.41 24.93
C ASP A 226 -0.06 12.83 23.98
N ASN A 227 -0.68 13.97 24.27
CA ASN A 227 -1.69 14.57 23.40
C ASN A 227 -1.08 15.16 22.10
N GLY A 228 0.25 15.30 22.01
CA GLY A 228 0.96 15.69 20.79
C GLY A 228 0.72 14.79 19.58
N TYR A 229 0.28 13.54 19.80
CA TYR A 229 -0.06 12.59 18.73
C TYR A 229 -1.51 12.68 18.24
N VAL A 230 -2.40 13.35 18.97
CA VAL A 230 -3.85 13.37 18.68
C VAL A 230 -4.15 13.87 17.28
N THR A 231 -3.55 14.98 16.86
CA THR A 231 -3.78 15.55 15.52
C THR A 231 -3.36 14.59 14.40
N ASN A 232 -2.24 13.87 14.60
CA ASN A 232 -1.73 12.91 13.62
C ASN A 232 -2.65 11.70 13.51
N LEU A 233 -3.05 11.11 14.64
CA LEU A 233 -3.99 9.99 14.67
C LEU A 233 -5.36 10.39 14.10
N ARG A 234 -5.89 11.57 14.45
CA ARG A 234 -7.15 12.09 13.88
C ARG A 234 -7.06 12.24 12.37
N SER A 235 -5.96 12.77 11.84
CA SER A 235 -5.75 12.89 10.40
C SER A 235 -5.84 11.53 9.71
N GLN A 236 -5.19 10.49 10.25
CA GLN A 236 -5.26 9.14 9.68
C GLN A 236 -6.65 8.50 9.81
N ILE A 237 -7.36 8.79 10.91
CA ILE A 237 -8.77 8.37 11.10
C ILE A 237 -9.66 9.00 10.02
N THR A 238 -9.55 10.31 9.81
CA THR A 238 -10.31 11.05 8.78
C THR A 238 -9.98 10.56 7.37
N ALA A 239 -8.74 10.14 7.13
CA ALA A 239 -8.32 9.53 5.87
C ALA A 239 -8.85 8.09 5.65
N GLY A 240 -9.63 7.53 6.58
CA GLY A 240 -10.28 6.23 6.46
C GLY A 240 -9.49 5.06 7.07
N PHE A 241 -8.37 5.33 7.75
CA PHE A 241 -7.50 4.28 8.30
C PHE A 241 -7.77 3.92 9.76
N LYS A 242 -8.89 4.39 10.35
CA LYS A 242 -9.26 4.07 11.75
C LYS A 242 -9.21 2.56 12.05
N HIS A 243 -9.67 1.74 11.11
CA HIS A 243 -9.72 0.29 11.24
C HIS A 243 -8.34 -0.39 11.35
N LYS A 244 -7.25 0.29 10.98
CA LYS A 244 -5.88 -0.24 11.11
C LYS A 244 -5.25 0.05 12.47
N LEU A 245 -5.77 1.02 13.22
CA LEU A 245 -5.14 1.50 14.46
C LEU A 245 -5.55 0.68 15.68
N ILE A 246 -4.57 0.36 16.52
CA ILE A 246 -4.75 -0.20 17.85
C ILE A 246 -3.79 0.55 18.79
N LEU A 247 -4.29 1.03 19.92
CA LEU A 247 -3.47 1.67 20.94
C LEU A 247 -2.81 0.61 21.83
N LEU A 248 -1.52 0.74 22.08
CA LEU A 248 -0.82 -0.01 23.13
C LEU A 248 -0.69 0.88 24.36
N ARG A 249 -1.41 0.53 25.41
CA ARG A 249 -1.40 1.26 26.67
C ARG A 249 -0.10 1.00 27.42
N SER A 250 0.71 2.05 27.59
CA SER A 250 1.98 2.00 28.32
C SER A 250 1.88 2.38 29.80
N TYR A 251 1.01 3.35 30.15
CA TYR A 251 0.72 3.74 31.54
C TYR A 251 -0.71 3.38 31.94
N THR A 252 -1.03 3.45 33.22
CA THR A 252 -2.42 3.25 33.70
C THR A 252 -3.38 4.22 33.01
N GLU A 253 -2.99 5.49 32.91
CA GLU A 253 -3.76 6.56 32.31
C GLU A 253 -3.37 6.75 30.83
N ILE A 254 -4.37 6.94 29.98
CA ILE A 254 -4.23 7.37 28.60
C ILE A 254 -4.52 8.87 28.55
N ALA A 255 -3.77 9.63 27.75
CA ALA A 255 -4.01 11.05 27.58
C ALA A 255 -5.44 11.28 27.04
N ALA A 256 -6.19 12.20 27.66
CA ALA A 256 -7.62 12.37 27.41
C ALA A 256 -7.96 12.53 25.91
N GLY A 257 -7.19 13.33 25.17
CA GLY A 257 -7.42 13.52 23.73
C GLY A 257 -7.16 12.27 22.87
N ILE A 258 -6.33 11.34 23.36
CA ILE A 258 -6.10 10.03 22.73
C ILE A 258 -7.26 9.08 23.06
N ALA A 259 -7.74 9.09 24.29
CA ALA A 259 -8.89 8.28 24.71
C ALA A 259 -10.16 8.65 23.91
N ASP A 260 -10.37 9.94 23.64
CA ASP A 260 -11.48 10.47 22.83
C ASP A 260 -11.49 9.96 21.37
N LEU A 261 -10.43 9.31 20.90
CA LEU A 261 -10.37 8.74 19.54
C LEU A 261 -11.14 7.41 19.41
N GLU A 262 -11.50 6.80 20.55
CA GLU A 262 -12.25 5.53 20.61
C GLU A 262 -11.60 4.44 19.76
N LEU A 263 -10.28 4.28 19.92
CA LEU A 263 -9.51 3.24 19.25
C LEU A 263 -9.44 1.98 20.15
N PRO A 264 -9.34 0.78 19.57
CA PRO A 264 -9.09 -0.44 20.33
C PRO A 264 -7.82 -0.32 21.18
N VAL A 265 -7.87 -0.79 22.43
CA VAL A 265 -6.74 -0.70 23.37
C VAL A 265 -6.24 -2.09 23.74
N LEU A 266 -4.96 -2.34 23.48
CA LEU A 266 -4.19 -3.47 23.98
C LEU A 266 -3.41 -3.06 25.23
N THR A 267 -3.46 -3.89 26.27
CA THR A 267 -2.64 -3.71 27.49
C THR A 267 -1.83 -4.96 27.72
N ILE A 268 -0.54 -4.78 28.01
CA ILE A 268 0.37 -5.89 28.32
C ILE A 268 0.84 -5.72 29.77
N PRO A 269 0.38 -6.57 30.70
CA PRO A 269 0.76 -6.47 32.10
C PRO A 269 2.28 -6.57 32.28
N ASN A 270 2.82 -5.76 33.20
CA ASN A 270 4.23 -5.77 33.64
C ASN A 270 5.28 -5.48 32.55
N LEU A 271 4.88 -5.15 31.33
CA LEU A 271 5.80 -4.80 30.25
C LEU A 271 6.37 -3.39 30.43
N PHE A 272 5.52 -2.45 30.79
CA PHE A 272 5.85 -1.03 30.98
C PHE A 272 5.71 -0.62 32.44
N LEU A 273 6.35 0.48 32.81
CA LEU A 273 6.09 1.14 34.08
C LEU A 273 4.63 1.61 34.14
N ALA A 274 3.95 1.45 35.28
CA ALA A 274 2.55 1.87 35.43
C ALA A 274 2.39 3.41 35.50
N GLN A 275 3.40 4.11 36.00
CA GLN A 275 3.44 5.56 36.14
C GLN A 275 4.73 6.13 35.53
N LYS A 276 4.64 7.35 35.01
CA LYS A 276 5.79 8.05 34.43
C LYS A 276 6.82 8.39 35.51
N LEU A 277 8.10 8.17 35.19
CA LEU A 277 9.23 8.51 36.06
C LEU A 277 9.22 10.01 36.40
N GLY A 278 9.25 10.33 37.70
CA GLY A 278 9.28 11.72 38.19
C GLY A 278 7.93 12.32 38.57
N THR A 279 6.83 11.56 38.46
CA THR A 279 5.55 11.94 39.08
C THR A 279 5.58 11.49 40.54
N PRO A 280 5.47 12.37 41.55
CA PRO A 280 5.38 11.92 42.94
C PRO A 280 4.10 11.07 43.09
N PRO A 281 4.14 9.94 43.82
CA PRO A 281 2.95 9.17 44.09
C PRO A 281 1.97 10.07 44.84
N ASN A 282 0.77 10.25 44.29
CA ASN A 282 -0.29 11.00 44.94
C ASN A 282 -0.84 10.14 46.09
N VAL A 283 -0.09 10.08 47.18
CA VAL A 283 -0.52 9.47 48.42
C VAL A 283 -1.43 10.49 49.10
N SER A 284 -2.72 10.40 48.81
CA SER A 284 -3.77 11.07 49.58
C SER A 284 -3.88 10.41 50.96
N LEU A 285 -2.91 10.69 51.84
CA LEU A 285 -3.08 10.49 53.27
C LEU A 285 -4.01 11.61 53.77
N GLY A 286 -5.29 11.28 53.91
CA GLY A 286 -6.25 12.11 54.62
C GLY A 286 -5.85 12.22 56.09
N PHE A 287 -5.13 13.27 56.44
CA PHE A 287 -5.08 13.79 57.81
C PHE A 287 -5.77 15.14 57.82
N GLY A 288 -7.02 15.14 58.26
CA GLY A 288 -7.77 16.35 58.55
C GLY A 288 -7.14 17.06 59.75
N PHE A 289 -6.54 18.21 59.50
CA PHE A 289 -6.33 19.22 60.52
C PHE A 289 -7.03 20.49 60.07
N THR A 290 -8.21 20.69 60.65
CA THR A 290 -8.92 21.97 60.69
C THR A 290 -8.14 22.93 61.58
N THR A 291 -7.61 24.01 61.03
CA THR A 291 -7.16 25.17 61.81
C THR A 291 -7.90 26.41 61.35
N THR A 292 -8.83 26.82 62.21
CA THR A 292 -9.66 28.03 62.16
C THR A 292 -8.81 29.28 62.39
N SER A 293 -8.95 30.28 61.52
CA SER A 293 -8.47 31.65 61.75
C SER A 293 -9.30 32.37 62.81
N PRO A 294 -8.71 33.26 63.62
CA PRO A 294 -9.45 34.37 64.20
C PRO A 294 -8.96 35.72 63.67
N ARG A 295 -9.97 36.54 63.35
CA ARG A 295 -9.94 37.95 62.98
C ARG A 295 -9.85 38.80 64.25
N VAL A 296 -8.93 39.77 64.31
CA VAL A 296 -8.99 40.90 65.25
C VAL A 296 -8.60 42.19 64.50
N GLY A 297 -9.36 43.26 64.78
CA GLY A 297 -9.34 44.56 64.10
C GLY A 297 -8.20 45.51 64.50
N PRO A 298 -8.29 46.80 64.11
CA PRO A 298 -7.13 47.63 63.75
C PRO A 298 -6.71 48.61 64.85
N ILE A 299 -5.42 48.98 64.87
CA ILE A 299 -4.92 50.17 65.57
C ILE A 299 -4.04 50.99 64.62
N GLN A 300 -4.38 52.28 64.53
CA GLN A 300 -3.74 53.37 63.81
C GLN A 300 -2.40 53.77 64.47
N ASN A 301 -1.41 54.19 63.67
CA ASN A 301 -0.86 55.55 63.67
C ASN A 301 0.41 55.63 62.77
N THR A 302 0.37 56.41 61.69
CA THR A 302 0.94 57.76 61.51
C THR A 302 2.44 57.80 61.20
N GLY A 303 2.78 58.33 60.02
CA GLY A 303 4.15 58.77 59.70
C GLY A 303 4.53 58.57 58.23
N PRO A 304 4.65 59.62 57.40
CA PRO A 304 4.68 59.50 55.94
C PRO A 304 6.04 59.82 55.28
N VAL A 305 6.08 59.62 53.95
CA VAL A 305 7.00 60.23 52.94
C VAL A 305 8.41 59.63 52.87
N SER A 306 9.07 59.36 51.74
CA SER A 306 8.76 59.17 50.31
C SER A 306 10.03 58.58 49.66
N VAL A 307 9.82 57.68 48.70
CA VAL A 307 10.55 57.27 47.47
C VAL A 307 11.86 58.04 47.04
N PRO A 308 12.57 57.60 45.98
CA PRO A 308 13.32 56.35 45.71
C PRO A 308 14.70 56.67 45.01
N LEU A 309 15.19 55.79 44.12
CA LEU A 309 16.31 55.91 43.14
C LEU A 309 17.71 55.49 43.62
N VAL A 310 18.61 54.93 42.81
CA VAL A 310 18.64 54.19 41.53
C VAL A 310 20.12 53.79 41.33
N LEU A 311 20.35 52.80 40.48
CA LEU A 311 21.62 52.33 39.89
C LEU A 311 22.77 53.35 39.76
N SER A 312 24.01 52.84 39.80
CA SER A 312 24.96 52.98 38.68
C SER A 312 26.11 51.98 38.75
N GLU A 313 26.36 51.36 37.59
CA GLU A 313 27.56 50.62 37.17
C GLU A 313 28.78 51.53 36.95
N LYS A 314 29.91 50.89 36.58
CA LYS A 314 31.23 51.36 36.09
C LYS A 314 32.34 51.47 37.15
N ASP A 315 33.59 51.08 36.92
CA ASP A 315 34.33 50.56 35.75
C ASP A 315 35.71 50.04 36.24
N GLN A 316 36.39 49.23 35.41
CA GLN A 316 37.87 49.09 35.21
C GLN A 316 38.83 49.23 36.43
N GLY A 317 39.52 48.19 36.91
CA GLY A 317 40.74 47.56 36.33
C GLY A 317 42.04 48.18 36.91
N PRO A 318 43.27 47.71 36.63
CA PRO A 318 43.86 46.36 36.67
C PRO A 318 45.11 46.29 37.62
N GLY A 319 45.72 45.11 37.81
CA GLY A 319 47.03 45.01 38.49
C GLY A 319 47.59 43.58 38.63
N ALA A 320 48.71 43.32 37.96
CA ALA A 320 49.54 42.11 38.00
C ALA A 320 50.29 41.97 39.35
N VAL A 321 51.07 40.94 39.75
CA VAL A 321 52.04 40.04 39.09
C VAL A 321 52.39 38.91 40.11
N SER A 322 52.82 37.73 39.62
CA SER A 322 53.93 36.89 40.15
C SER A 322 53.61 35.48 40.69
N GLU A 323 54.09 34.51 39.92
CA GLU A 323 54.53 33.12 40.22
C GLU A 323 55.74 33.09 41.20
N PRO A 324 56.22 31.93 41.76
CA PRO A 324 56.59 30.70 41.01
C PRO A 324 56.37 29.30 41.65
N THR A 325 56.17 28.33 40.74
CA THR A 325 56.83 27.01 40.54
C THR A 325 57.38 26.19 41.71
N VAL A 326 56.99 24.89 41.81
CA VAL A 326 57.87 23.69 41.90
C VAL A 326 57.07 22.42 41.48
N GLU A 327 57.59 21.64 40.51
CA GLU A 327 57.17 20.28 40.10
C GLU A 327 57.78 19.17 41.00
N PRO A 328 57.34 17.90 40.88
CA PRO A 328 58.16 16.99 40.05
C PRO A 328 57.37 16.00 39.18
N GLU A 329 58.00 15.62 38.06
CA GLU A 329 57.65 14.61 37.07
C GLU A 329 57.51 13.18 37.63
N PHE A 330 56.59 12.39 37.04
CA PHE A 330 56.84 10.98 36.73
C PHE A 330 56.17 10.61 35.40
N THR A 331 57.01 10.16 34.46
CA THR A 331 56.76 9.58 33.15
C THR A 331 55.96 8.27 33.18
N THR A 332 54.93 8.14 32.31
CA THR A 332 54.68 6.95 31.46
C THR A 332 53.59 7.28 30.41
N THR A 333 53.90 7.09 29.13
CA THR A 333 53.02 7.28 27.96
C THR A 333 52.23 6.01 27.59
N PRO A 334 51.00 6.13 27.05
CA PRO A 334 50.37 5.08 26.24
C PRO A 334 50.27 5.49 24.75
N PRO A 335 50.13 4.51 23.82
CA PRO A 335 50.29 4.74 22.38
C PRO A 335 49.05 5.36 21.72
N ARG A 336 49.29 6.17 20.70
CA ARG A 336 48.29 6.81 19.83
C ARG A 336 47.63 5.78 18.89
N PRO A 337 46.30 5.81 18.67
CA PRO A 337 45.64 4.96 17.69
C PRO A 337 45.93 5.39 16.24
N PRO A 338 45.86 4.47 15.26
CA PRO A 338 46.13 4.78 13.86
C PRO A 338 45.03 5.67 13.27
N ILE A 339 45.44 6.67 12.48
CA ILE A 339 44.56 7.60 11.76
C ILE A 339 43.91 6.84 10.60
N LEU A 340 42.58 6.74 10.59
CA LEU A 340 41.81 6.24 9.45
C LEU A 340 41.87 7.24 8.29
N PRO A 341 41.96 6.78 7.03
CA PRO A 341 42.01 7.68 5.88
C PRO A 341 40.68 8.45 5.73
N SER A 342 40.81 9.75 5.45
CA SER A 342 39.70 10.67 5.19
C SER A 342 38.84 10.19 4.01
N TYR A 343 37.53 10.43 4.12
CA TYR A 343 36.48 10.07 3.16
C TYR A 343 36.78 10.51 1.71
N SER A 344 37.64 11.51 1.49
CA SER A 344 38.07 11.94 0.14
C SER A 344 38.97 10.94 -0.59
N SER A 345 39.64 10.02 0.10
CA SER A 345 40.56 9.05 -0.51
C SER A 345 39.87 7.74 -0.95
N ALA A 346 38.65 7.48 -0.48
CA ALA A 346 37.85 6.30 -0.85
C ALA A 346 37.02 6.49 -2.14
N VAL A 347 36.97 7.71 -2.70
CA VAL A 347 36.15 8.05 -3.87
C VAL A 347 36.97 8.08 -5.17
N GLN A 348 38.29 7.93 -5.11
CA GLN A 348 39.17 7.94 -6.29
C GLN A 348 39.64 6.55 -6.77
N SER A 349 39.29 5.47 -6.08
CA SER A 349 39.77 4.11 -6.39
C SER A 349 38.69 3.15 -6.94
N ALA A 350 37.56 3.67 -7.43
CA ALA A 350 36.53 2.87 -8.10
C ALA A 350 36.42 3.23 -9.60
N GLN A 351 37.40 2.80 -10.40
CA GLN A 351 37.26 2.71 -11.85
C GLN A 351 37.52 1.27 -12.34
N LYS A 352 36.44 0.63 -12.81
CA LYS A 352 36.31 -0.11 -14.09
C LYS A 352 35.18 -1.13 -13.99
N ARG A 353 33.97 -0.74 -14.40
CA ARG A 353 32.97 -1.69 -14.90
C ARG A 353 33.11 -1.79 -16.43
N PRO A 354 32.96 -2.97 -17.03
CA PRO A 354 33.00 -3.13 -18.48
C PRO A 354 31.73 -2.53 -19.14
N PRO A 355 31.82 -2.03 -20.38
CA PRO A 355 30.68 -1.48 -21.10
C PRO A 355 29.73 -2.60 -21.56
N THR A 356 28.42 -2.34 -21.45
CA THR A 356 27.34 -3.13 -22.06
C THR A 356 27.40 -3.05 -23.59
N PRO A 357 27.05 -4.12 -24.33
CA PRO A 357 27.13 -4.11 -25.79
C PRO A 357 25.95 -3.35 -26.42
N ASP A 358 26.28 -2.48 -27.37
CA ASP A 358 25.36 -1.78 -28.25
C ASP A 358 24.71 -2.77 -29.24
N LEU A 359 23.39 -2.69 -29.39
CA LEU A 359 22.65 -3.34 -30.47
C LEU A 359 22.49 -2.33 -31.61
N ASP A 360 23.38 -2.44 -32.58
CA ASP A 360 23.24 -1.81 -33.89
C ASP A 360 22.47 -2.71 -34.86
N SER A 361 21.86 -2.02 -35.83
CA SER A 361 21.41 -2.49 -37.15
C SER A 361 20.04 -3.17 -37.26
N SER A 362 19.25 -2.93 -38.29
CA SER A 362 19.14 -1.91 -39.36
C SER A 362 18.10 -2.46 -40.35
N GLY A 363 17.43 -1.58 -41.09
CA GLY A 363 16.71 -1.93 -42.33
C GLY A 363 15.19 -1.83 -42.23
N SER A 364 14.58 -0.69 -42.56
CA SER A 364 14.12 -0.32 -43.94
C SER A 364 12.66 -0.77 -44.16
N THR A 365 11.71 -0.04 -44.74
CA THR A 365 11.62 1.28 -45.41
C THR A 365 10.15 1.45 -45.87
N VAL A 366 9.68 2.71 -45.98
CA VAL A 366 8.60 3.30 -46.84
C VAL A 366 7.16 2.76 -46.72
N SER A 367 6.06 3.51 -46.86
CA SER A 367 5.70 4.79 -47.49
C SER A 367 4.37 5.27 -46.82
N ASP A 368 4.22 6.53 -46.39
CA ASP A 368 3.74 7.71 -47.16
C ASP A 368 2.27 7.61 -47.64
N THR A 369 1.39 8.45 -47.09
CA THR A 369 0.42 9.35 -47.76
C THR A 369 -0.51 10.02 -46.72
N SER A 370 -0.32 11.34 -46.56
CA SER A 370 -1.26 12.48 -46.58
C SER A 370 -2.70 12.34 -46.04
N ASP A 371 -3.14 13.24 -45.14
CA ASP A 371 -3.78 14.53 -45.49
C ASP A 371 -4.33 15.27 -44.25
N ASP A 372 -4.25 16.60 -44.30
CA ASP A 372 -4.69 17.60 -43.33
C ASP A 372 -6.21 17.60 -43.05
N ILE A 373 -6.62 18.11 -41.87
CA ILE A 373 -7.57 19.24 -41.69
C ILE A 373 -7.90 19.46 -40.19
N PHE A 374 -7.91 20.74 -39.82
CA PHE A 374 -8.27 21.34 -38.53
C PHE A 374 -9.65 20.93 -37.97
N ASP A 375 -9.75 20.78 -36.64
CA ASP A 375 -10.43 21.73 -35.72
C ASP A 375 -11.22 21.10 -34.55
N HIS A 376 -11.16 21.78 -33.40
CA HIS A 376 -12.05 21.80 -32.23
C HIS A 376 -12.47 20.52 -31.45
N ARG A 377 -12.04 20.50 -30.17
CA ARG A 377 -12.67 19.84 -28.99
C ARG A 377 -14.17 20.24 -28.87
N PRO A 378 -15.10 19.43 -28.29
CA PRO A 378 -15.08 19.12 -26.85
C PRO A 378 -15.52 17.69 -26.45
N THR A 379 -15.22 17.36 -25.19
CA THR A 379 -15.62 16.17 -24.41
C THR A 379 -17.14 15.91 -24.36
N PRO A 380 -17.55 14.64 -24.14
CA PRO A 380 -18.78 14.36 -23.41
C PRO A 380 -18.54 13.48 -22.16
N THR A 381 -18.93 14.04 -21.02
CA THR A 381 -19.37 13.32 -19.83
C THR A 381 -20.65 12.53 -20.11
N SER A 382 -20.72 11.25 -19.75
CA SER A 382 -21.98 10.51 -19.68
C SER A 382 -22.03 9.64 -18.43
N THR A 383 -22.70 10.16 -17.40
CA THR A 383 -23.38 9.40 -16.36
C THR A 383 -24.56 8.66 -16.97
N ARG A 384 -24.56 7.32 -16.95
CA ARG A 384 -25.77 6.52 -17.19
C ARG A 384 -25.99 5.51 -16.07
N SER A 385 -27.02 5.82 -15.28
CA SER A 385 -27.66 4.93 -14.31
C SER A 385 -28.16 3.66 -15.02
N ARG A 386 -27.84 2.48 -14.48
CA ARG A 386 -28.34 1.19 -14.97
C ARG A 386 -29.74 0.95 -14.42
N TYR A 387 -30.73 0.95 -15.32
CA TYR A 387 -32.07 0.46 -15.03
C TYR A 387 -32.08 -1.07 -15.11
N VAL A 388 -32.36 -1.75 -14.00
CA VAL A 388 -32.45 -3.22 -13.91
C VAL A 388 -33.91 -3.63 -14.12
N ASN A 389 -34.15 -4.55 -15.07
CA ASN A 389 -35.47 -5.06 -15.42
C ASN A 389 -35.93 -6.13 -14.39
N PRO A 390 -37.08 -5.98 -13.71
CA PRO A 390 -37.47 -6.85 -12.59
C PRO A 390 -38.17 -8.16 -13.00
N LYS A 391 -37.96 -8.68 -14.21
CA LYS A 391 -38.62 -9.91 -14.69
C LYS A 391 -37.69 -11.08 -15.02
N ILE A 392 -36.49 -11.13 -14.46
CA ILE A 392 -35.63 -12.33 -14.53
C ILE A 392 -35.66 -13.00 -13.16
N VAL A 393 -36.60 -13.92 -12.97
CA VAL A 393 -36.60 -14.87 -11.86
C VAL A 393 -36.03 -16.19 -12.36
N SER A 394 -35.03 -16.65 -11.61
CA SER A 394 -34.23 -17.86 -11.73
C SER A 394 -35.05 -19.12 -12.07
N ILE A 395 -34.65 -19.81 -13.15
CA ILE A 395 -34.88 -21.24 -13.33
C ILE A 395 -33.48 -21.84 -13.25
N ASP A 396 -33.14 -22.41 -12.08
CA ASP A 396 -32.14 -23.48 -11.90
C ASP A 396 -31.99 -23.76 -10.40
N ALA A 397 -32.89 -24.58 -9.86
CA ALA A 397 -32.77 -25.18 -8.54
C ALA A 397 -33.66 -26.43 -8.40
N VAL A 398 -33.60 -27.38 -9.35
CA VAL A 398 -34.15 -28.74 -9.17
C VAL A 398 -33.29 -29.75 -9.93
N ALA A 399 -32.06 -29.99 -9.47
CA ALA A 399 -31.24 -31.10 -9.96
C ALA A 399 -30.11 -31.47 -8.99
N ALA A 400 -30.43 -31.73 -7.72
CA ALA A 400 -29.57 -32.50 -6.83
C ALA A 400 -30.34 -32.84 -5.55
N ILE A 401 -30.98 -34.01 -5.52
CA ILE A 401 -31.21 -34.92 -4.38
C ILE A 401 -32.07 -36.05 -4.94
N ASN A 402 -31.42 -37.07 -5.52
CA ASN A 402 -31.94 -38.44 -5.56
C ASN A 402 -30.82 -39.38 -6.03
N LEU A 403 -29.93 -39.72 -5.10
CA LEU A 403 -29.04 -40.88 -5.20
C LEU A 403 -28.61 -41.26 -3.78
N LYS A 404 -29.41 -42.14 -3.17
CA LYS A 404 -29.03 -43.18 -2.21
C LYS A 404 -30.30 -43.94 -1.79
N SER A 405 -30.54 -45.06 -2.48
CA SER A 405 -31.13 -46.25 -1.86
C SER A 405 -30.04 -47.01 -1.13
#